data_AF-A0A2S2NVS5-F1
#
_entry.id   AF-A0A2S2NVS5-F1
#
_cell.length_a   1.000
_cell.length_b   1.000
_cell.length_c   1.000
_cell.angle_alpha   90.00
_cell.angle_beta   90.00
_cell.angle_gamma   90.00
#
_symmetry.space_group_name_H-M   'P 1'
#
loop_
_entity.id
_entity.type
_entity.pdbx_description
1 polymer ?
#
loop_
_entity_poly.entity_id
_entity_poly.type
_entity_poly.pdbx_seq_one_letter_code
_entity_poly.pdbx_strand_id
1 'polypeptide(L)'
;MRLCDFLRVPALFIMDQIFKISFGFENLESMIINLNITSKNGDFTQYYKLIFLFFAKIIVSCLIFCSSLCLLALPTRYLYLVYLHSVSVCIVLLSYWANTETLNVLSEKYEHFITIMINGAVTWDIDIIIHHFKQLQIVNVLYLLFFNVMLQIFLSQVFDFLQVCTTNHSNHKVFNLGFIMPTIIALIPGSHAFLNTVSVLLTLLPMFIMLKTLLLNIFTIIDLFCHGYNHIRLTINNYEINNLIMIEWSRLNIPSVLRIFWAMRVLKQMAYLLTQKEIKNETLFKVVKYLLIKGCNT
;
A
#
# COMPACT_ATOMS: atom_id res chain seq x y z
N MET A 1 -10.87 -7.08 -24.06
CA MET A 1 -10.55 -7.31 -22.63
C MET A 1 -11.09 -6.12 -21.86
N ARG A 2 -11.96 -6.33 -20.86
CA ARG A 2 -12.58 -5.20 -20.14
C ARG A 2 -11.68 -4.78 -18.98
N LEU A 3 -11.55 -3.49 -18.70
CA LEU A 3 -10.77 -2.97 -17.56
C LEU A 3 -11.23 -3.58 -16.23
N CYS A 4 -12.51 -3.93 -16.14
CA CYS A 4 -13.10 -4.66 -15.02
C CYS A 4 -12.47 -6.04 -14.76
N ASP A 5 -12.05 -6.75 -15.82
CA ASP A 5 -11.41 -8.06 -15.68
C ASP A 5 -10.01 -7.90 -15.08
N PHE A 6 -9.29 -6.84 -15.44
CA PHE A 6 -7.96 -6.52 -14.91
C PHE A 6 -8.01 -6.17 -13.42
N LEU A 7 -8.99 -5.37 -12.99
CA LEU A 7 -9.13 -4.96 -11.59
C LEU A 7 -9.40 -6.14 -10.62
N ARG A 8 -9.81 -7.31 -11.12
CA ARG A 8 -10.03 -8.51 -10.29
C ARG A 8 -8.79 -9.38 -10.11
N VAL A 9 -7.76 -9.18 -10.94
CA VAL A 9 -6.51 -9.95 -10.90
C VAL A 9 -5.75 -9.78 -9.58
N PRO A 10 -5.66 -8.57 -8.96
CA PRO A 10 -4.99 -8.42 -7.67
C PRO A 10 -5.58 -9.31 -6.57
N ALA A 11 -6.90 -9.46 -6.51
CA ALA A 11 -7.56 -10.34 -5.53
C ALA A 11 -7.14 -11.81 -5.72
N LEU A 12 -7.11 -12.30 -6.97
CA LEU A 12 -6.59 -13.64 -7.27
C LEU A 12 -5.13 -13.81 -6.85
N PHE A 13 -4.30 -12.78 -7.05
CA PHE A 13 -2.90 -12.83 -6.63
C PHE A 13 -2.75 -12.92 -5.11
N ILE A 14 -3.56 -12.19 -4.36
CA ILE A 14 -3.59 -12.27 -2.89
C ILE A 14 -3.98 -13.68 -2.43
N MET A 15 -5.02 -14.27 -3.05
CA MET A 15 -5.43 -15.64 -2.72
C MET A 15 -4.34 -16.67 -3.04
N ASP A 16 -3.71 -16.57 -4.21
CA ASP A 16 -2.57 -17.43 -4.60
C ASP A 16 -1.41 -17.34 -3.60
N GLN A 17 -1.08 -16.14 -3.11
CA GLN A 17 -0.03 -15.96 -2.10
C GLN A 17 -0.41 -16.56 -0.74
N ILE A 18 -1.65 -16.41 -0.30
CA ILE A 18 -2.13 -17.00 0.97
C ILE A 18 -2.11 -18.52 0.91
N PHE A 19 -2.53 -19.10 -0.22
CA PHE A 19 -2.45 -20.54 -0.44
C PHE A 19 -1.00 -21.04 -0.45
N LYS A 20 -0.08 -20.30 -1.08
CA LYS A 20 1.36 -20.64 -1.04
C LYS A 20 1.94 -20.63 0.37
N ILE A 21 1.57 -19.63 1.18
CA ILE A 21 2.00 -19.52 2.59
C ILE A 21 1.23 -20.53 3.48
N SER A 22 0.30 -21.31 2.91
CA SER A 22 -0.56 -22.26 3.61
C SER A 22 -1.22 -21.62 4.83
N PHE A 23 -1.77 -20.40 4.72
CA PHE A 23 -2.37 -19.65 5.85
C PHE A 23 -1.45 -19.45 7.07
N GLY A 24 -0.13 -19.64 6.90
CA GLY A 24 0.87 -19.58 7.97
C GLY A 24 1.20 -20.93 8.62
N PHE A 25 0.59 -22.03 8.17
CA PHE A 25 0.84 -23.40 8.66
C PHE A 25 2.22 -23.95 8.26
N GLU A 26 2.88 -23.40 7.24
CA GLU A 26 4.21 -23.85 6.80
C GLU A 26 5.29 -23.71 7.91
N ASN A 27 5.08 -22.78 8.86
CA ASN A 27 5.97 -22.58 10.00
C ASN A 27 5.63 -23.48 11.21
N LEU A 28 4.63 -24.37 11.12
CA LEU A 28 4.18 -25.16 12.26
C LEU A 28 5.28 -26.10 12.78
N GLU A 29 6.02 -26.74 11.89
CA GLU A 29 7.05 -27.72 12.25
C GLU A 29 8.25 -27.07 12.96
N SER A 30 8.78 -25.98 12.40
CA SER A 30 9.85 -25.20 13.04
C SER A 30 9.41 -24.57 14.36
N MET A 31 8.13 -24.22 14.48
CA MET A 31 7.56 -23.65 15.69
C MET A 31 7.33 -24.71 16.78
N ILE A 32 6.88 -25.92 16.45
CA ILE A 32 6.78 -27.05 17.39
C ILE A 32 8.15 -27.40 17.98
N ILE A 33 9.20 -27.38 17.15
CA ILE A 33 10.58 -27.61 17.61
C ILE A 33 11.01 -26.52 18.60
N ASN A 34 10.76 -25.24 18.30
CA ASN A 34 11.05 -24.12 19.22
C ASN A 34 10.18 -24.15 20.48
N LEU A 35 8.94 -24.61 20.38
CA LEU A 35 8.00 -24.76 21.50
C LEU A 35 8.50 -25.81 22.50
N ASN A 36 9.02 -26.94 22.00
CA ASN A 36 9.60 -27.99 22.83
C ASN A 36 10.89 -27.56 23.53
N ILE A 37 11.71 -26.71 22.89
CA ILE A 37 12.95 -26.18 23.47
C ILE A 37 12.62 -25.16 24.58
N THR A 38 11.68 -24.24 24.32
CA THR A 38 11.27 -23.22 25.30
C THR A 38 10.50 -23.80 26.50
N SER A 39 9.67 -24.84 26.28
CA SER A 39 9.02 -25.59 27.35
C SER A 39 10.03 -26.29 28.28
N LYS A 40 11.18 -26.72 27.77
CA LYS A 40 12.25 -27.33 28.58
C LYS A 40 13.03 -26.30 29.41
N ASN A 41 13.08 -25.06 28.95
CA ASN A 41 13.80 -23.97 29.62
C ASN A 41 12.97 -23.26 30.71
N GLY A 42 11.70 -23.61 30.90
CA GLY A 42 10.84 -23.03 31.95
C GLY A 42 10.29 -21.63 31.65
N ASP A 43 10.56 -21.07 30.46
CA ASP A 43 10.12 -19.73 30.06
C ASP A 43 8.70 -19.73 29.49
N PHE A 44 7.70 -19.91 30.38
CA PHE A 44 6.28 -19.93 30.02
C PHE A 44 5.81 -18.65 29.29
N THR A 45 6.44 -17.50 29.53
CA THR A 45 6.08 -16.22 28.88
C THR A 45 6.39 -16.21 27.38
N GLN A 46 7.53 -16.80 26.97
CA GLN A 46 7.90 -16.91 25.55
C GLN A 46 6.98 -17.91 24.82
N TYR A 47 6.57 -18.97 25.51
CA TYR A 47 5.63 -19.97 25.01
C TYR A 47 4.27 -19.36 24.63
N TYR A 48 3.64 -18.59 25.53
CA TYR A 48 2.36 -17.93 25.23
C TYR A 48 2.47 -16.88 24.12
N LYS A 49 3.59 -16.15 24.06
CA LYS A 49 3.84 -15.15 23.00
C LYS A 49 3.90 -15.79 21.61
N LEU A 50 4.59 -16.94 21.49
CA LEU A 50 4.67 -17.68 20.23
C LEU A 50 3.29 -18.19 19.80
N ILE A 51 2.54 -18.83 20.71
CA ILE A 51 1.19 -19.32 20.42
C ILE A 51 0.26 -18.20 19.99
N PHE A 52 0.28 -17.07 20.69
CA PHE A 52 -0.53 -15.91 20.34
C PHE A 52 -0.19 -15.37 18.95
N LEU A 53 1.09 -15.24 18.62
CA LEU A 53 1.53 -14.77 17.30
C LEU A 53 1.10 -15.72 16.17
N PHE A 54 1.09 -17.03 16.42
CA PHE A 54 0.61 -18.02 15.48
C PHE A 54 -0.90 -17.88 15.21
N PHE A 55 -1.72 -17.83 16.27
CA PHE A 55 -3.17 -17.64 16.12
C PHE A 55 -3.49 -16.30 15.45
N ALA A 56 -2.80 -15.23 15.83
CA ALA A 56 -2.95 -13.93 15.18
C ALA A 56 -2.62 -14.00 13.67
N LYS A 57 -1.55 -14.71 13.28
CA LYS A 57 -1.19 -14.91 11.87
C LYS A 57 -2.26 -15.66 11.09
N ILE A 58 -2.86 -16.71 11.68
CA ILE A 58 -3.97 -17.45 11.05
C ILE A 58 -5.19 -16.55 10.88
N ILE A 59 -5.61 -15.85 11.95
CA ILE A 59 -6.78 -14.97 11.92
C ILE A 59 -6.60 -13.89 10.86
N VAL A 60 -5.43 -13.23 10.82
CA VAL A 60 -5.12 -12.21 9.80
C VAL A 60 -5.14 -12.82 8.40
N SER A 61 -4.55 -14.00 8.20
CA SER A 61 -4.56 -14.66 6.88
C SER A 61 -5.99 -15.01 6.42
N CYS A 62 -6.85 -15.50 7.32
CA CYS A 62 -8.25 -15.76 7.05
C CYS A 62 -9.02 -14.47 6.72
N LEU A 63 -8.79 -13.38 7.45
CA LEU A 63 -9.42 -12.09 7.17
C LEU A 63 -9.02 -11.54 5.79
N ILE A 64 -7.74 -11.62 5.44
CA ILE A 64 -7.26 -11.20 4.11
C ILE A 64 -7.85 -12.09 3.01
N PHE A 65 -7.94 -13.40 3.25
CA PHE A 65 -8.55 -14.33 2.30
C PHE A 65 -10.03 -14.02 2.07
N CYS A 66 -10.81 -13.86 3.15
CA CYS A 66 -12.22 -13.47 3.07
C CYS A 66 -12.40 -12.12 2.38
N SER A 67 -11.57 -11.13 2.71
CA SER A 67 -11.60 -9.81 2.05
C SER A 67 -11.34 -9.94 0.54
N SER A 68 -10.37 -10.75 0.15
CA SER A 68 -10.04 -10.99 -1.26
C SER A 68 -11.18 -11.68 -2.02
N LEU A 69 -11.83 -12.68 -1.40
CA LEU A 69 -13.03 -13.32 -1.95
C LEU A 69 -14.17 -12.32 -2.12
N CYS A 70 -14.41 -11.46 -1.13
CA CYS A 70 -15.41 -10.41 -1.22
C CYS A 70 -15.13 -9.42 -2.36
N LEU A 71 -13.86 -9.03 -2.55
CA LEU A 71 -13.45 -8.17 -3.67
C LEU A 71 -13.66 -8.85 -5.03
N LEU A 72 -13.39 -10.15 -5.14
CA LEU A 72 -13.63 -10.92 -6.36
C LEU A 72 -15.13 -11.00 -6.70
N ALA A 73 -15.97 -11.24 -5.69
CA ALA A 73 -17.41 -11.42 -5.82
C ALA A 73 -18.18 -10.09 -6.03
N LEU A 74 -17.55 -8.95 -5.73
CA LEU A 74 -18.19 -7.64 -5.79
C LEU A 74 -18.58 -7.27 -7.25
N PRO A 75 -19.74 -6.64 -7.47
CA PRO A 75 -20.08 -6.08 -8.76
C PRO A 75 -19.08 -5.00 -9.19
N THR A 76 -18.81 -4.90 -10.48
CA THR A 76 -17.77 -4.03 -11.05
C THR A 76 -17.94 -2.55 -10.67
N ARG A 77 -19.20 -2.07 -10.53
CA ARG A 77 -19.52 -0.71 -10.10
C ARG A 77 -18.93 -0.38 -8.72
N TYR A 78 -19.09 -1.27 -7.75
CA TYR A 78 -18.60 -1.06 -6.38
C TYR A 78 -17.12 -1.37 -6.27
N LEU A 79 -16.63 -2.33 -7.06
CA LEU A 79 -15.22 -2.70 -7.12
C LEU A 79 -14.34 -1.49 -7.50
N TYR A 80 -14.75 -0.72 -8.52
CA TYR A 80 -14.04 0.51 -8.90
C TYR A 80 -13.96 1.51 -7.74
N LEU A 81 -15.06 1.71 -7.01
CA LEU A 81 -15.12 2.65 -5.89
C LEU A 81 -14.19 2.23 -4.73
N VAL A 82 -14.12 0.93 -4.42
CA VAL A 82 -13.20 0.40 -3.40
C VAL A 82 -11.74 0.61 -3.80
N TYR A 83 -11.38 0.34 -5.06
CA TYR A 83 -10.01 0.57 -5.54
C TYR A 83 -9.63 2.04 -5.55
N LEU A 84 -10.52 2.94 -6.01
CA LEU A 84 -10.27 4.39 -5.93
C LEU A 84 -10.00 4.82 -4.49
N HIS A 85 -10.84 4.36 -3.55
CA HIS A 85 -10.69 4.68 -2.13
C HIS A 85 -9.38 4.14 -1.55
N SER A 86 -8.98 2.93 -1.94
CA SER A 86 -7.68 2.34 -1.54
C SER A 86 -6.50 3.15 -2.08
N VAL A 87 -6.54 3.57 -3.34
CA VAL A 87 -5.47 4.37 -3.96
C VAL A 87 -5.34 5.73 -3.28
N SER A 88 -6.46 6.38 -2.94
CA SER A 88 -6.42 7.65 -2.20
C SER A 88 -5.78 7.52 -0.81
N VAL A 89 -6.02 6.41 -0.09
CA VAL A 89 -5.31 6.14 1.19
C VAL A 89 -3.82 5.96 0.94
N CYS A 90 -3.43 5.22 -0.09
CA CYS A 90 -2.03 5.05 -0.46
C CYS A 90 -1.35 6.37 -0.81
N ILE A 91 -2.03 7.29 -1.49
CA ILE A 91 -1.48 8.61 -1.83
C ILE A 91 -1.22 9.46 -0.58
N VAL A 92 -2.16 9.45 0.38
CA VAL A 92 -1.97 10.19 1.65
C VAL A 92 -0.79 9.62 2.44
N LEU A 93 -0.66 8.29 2.51
CA LEU A 93 0.47 7.64 3.18
C LEU A 93 1.80 7.91 2.46
N LEU A 94 1.82 7.89 1.13
CA LEU A 94 3.01 8.19 0.33
C LEU A 94 3.45 9.66 0.52
N SER A 95 2.48 10.59 0.55
CA SER A 95 2.70 12.00 0.85
C SER A 95 3.31 12.18 2.24
N TYR A 96 2.72 11.54 3.26
CA TYR A 96 3.25 11.57 4.63
C TYR A 96 4.68 11.06 4.67
N TRP A 97 4.94 9.89 4.06
CA TRP A 97 6.28 9.32 4.05
C TRP A 97 7.29 10.24 3.35
N ALA A 98 6.98 10.72 2.15
CA ALA A 98 7.85 11.66 1.42
C ALA A 98 8.13 12.95 2.22
N ASN A 99 7.10 13.52 2.85
CA ASN A 99 7.27 14.70 3.70
C ASN A 99 8.14 14.40 4.92
N THR A 100 7.93 13.29 5.60
CA THR A 100 8.70 12.92 6.80
C THR A 100 10.17 12.67 6.47
N GLU A 101 10.46 11.96 5.37
CA GLU A 101 11.84 11.74 4.92
C GLU A 101 12.55 13.07 4.60
N THR A 102 11.89 13.98 3.88
CA THR A 102 12.48 15.28 3.54
C THR A 102 12.72 16.15 4.77
N LEU A 103 11.81 16.11 5.75
CA LEU A 103 11.95 16.82 7.02
C LEU A 103 13.09 16.26 7.87
N ASN A 104 13.27 14.93 7.90
CA ASN A 104 14.35 14.28 8.64
C ASN A 104 15.72 14.69 8.09
N VAL A 105 15.89 14.64 6.76
CA VAL A 105 17.13 15.08 6.08
C VAL A 105 17.39 16.57 6.31
N LEU A 106 16.34 17.39 6.36
CA LEU A 106 16.46 18.82 6.63
C LEU A 106 16.89 19.07 8.07
N SER A 107 16.27 18.40 9.04
CA SER A 107 16.58 18.55 10.48
C SER A 107 18.04 18.22 10.79
N GLU A 108 18.56 17.11 10.25
CA GLU A 108 19.96 16.69 10.45
C GLU A 108 20.95 17.76 9.93
N LYS A 109 20.66 18.37 8.77
CA LYS A 109 21.50 19.43 8.20
C LYS A 109 21.44 20.73 8.98
N TYR A 110 20.28 21.08 9.55
CA TYR A 110 20.13 22.28 10.38
C TYR A 110 20.80 22.16 11.74
N GLU A 111 20.74 21.00 12.40
CA GLU A 111 21.46 20.78 13.67
C GLU A 111 22.99 20.87 13.48
N HIS A 112 23.49 20.33 12.37
CA HIS A 112 24.89 20.47 11.98
C HIS A 112 25.29 21.95 11.75
N PHE A 113 24.39 22.78 11.22
CA PHE A 113 24.65 24.21 11.07
C PHE A 113 24.69 24.94 12.42
N ILE A 114 23.72 24.68 13.30
CA ILE A 114 23.65 25.31 14.63
C ILE A 114 24.89 24.96 15.47
N THR A 115 25.33 23.69 15.44
CA THR A 115 26.53 23.24 16.16
C THR A 115 27.81 23.88 15.64
N ILE A 116 27.96 24.05 14.32
CA ILE A 116 29.09 24.80 13.73
C ILE A 116 29.07 26.27 14.15
N MET A 117 27.90 26.91 14.12
CA MET A 117 27.72 28.30 14.52
C MET A 117 28.04 28.56 15.99
N ILE A 118 27.73 27.61 16.88
CA ILE A 118 27.98 27.73 18.32
C ILE A 118 29.45 27.47 18.67
N ASN A 119 30.13 26.55 17.97
CA ASN A 119 31.53 26.21 18.23
C ASN A 119 32.54 27.11 17.50
N GLY A 120 32.11 27.83 16.46
CA GLY A 120 32.94 28.79 15.75
C GLY A 120 32.72 30.20 16.27
N ALA A 121 33.77 30.87 16.76
CA ALA A 121 33.76 32.32 16.96
C ALA A 121 33.74 33.00 15.57
N VAL A 122 32.57 33.08 14.95
CA VAL A 122 32.42 33.62 13.60
C VAL A 122 32.33 35.14 13.66
N THR A 123 33.42 35.79 13.30
CA THR A 123 33.42 37.17 12.82
C THR A 123 32.51 37.26 11.60
N TRP A 124 31.56 38.21 11.61
CA TRP A 124 30.57 38.43 10.56
C TRP A 124 31.20 38.96 9.26
N ASP A 125 31.98 38.11 8.58
CA ASP A 125 32.58 38.40 7.29
C ASP A 125 31.83 37.69 6.17
N ILE A 126 31.50 38.42 5.11
CA ILE A 126 30.61 37.99 4.03
C ILE A 126 31.19 36.80 3.27
N ASP A 127 32.52 36.74 3.14
CA ASP A 127 33.22 35.65 2.45
C ASP A 127 33.20 34.32 3.23
N ILE A 128 33.25 34.40 4.56
CA ILE A 128 33.15 33.23 5.45
C ILE A 128 31.72 32.66 5.42
N ILE A 129 30.72 33.54 5.36
CA ILE A 129 29.32 33.15 5.18
C ILE A 129 29.15 32.43 3.83
N ILE A 130 29.67 32.97 2.73
CA ILE A 130 29.59 32.33 1.42
C ILE A 130 30.28 30.95 1.42
N HIS A 131 31.42 30.81 2.11
CA HIS A 131 32.12 29.53 2.24
C HIS A 131 31.31 28.49 3.02
N HIS A 132 30.72 28.88 4.16
CA HIS A 132 29.84 28.00 4.94
C HIS A 132 28.52 27.68 4.20
N PHE A 133 27.99 28.61 3.42
CA PHE A 133 26.83 28.38 2.55
C PHE A 133 27.14 27.35 1.44
N LYS A 134 28.36 27.36 0.91
CA LYS A 134 28.85 26.36 -0.05
C LYS A 134 29.06 24.99 0.62
N GLN A 135 29.53 24.98 1.88
CA GLN A 135 29.71 23.78 2.69
C GLN A 135 28.39 23.13 3.12
N LEU A 136 27.32 23.92 3.32
CA LEU A 136 25.98 23.40 3.63
C LEU A 136 25.29 22.67 2.47
N GLN A 137 25.89 22.65 1.27
CA GLN A 137 25.25 22.15 0.05
C GLN A 137 23.82 22.72 -0.10
N ILE A 138 23.65 24.02 0.07
CA ILE A 138 22.33 24.69 0.04
C ILE A 138 21.59 24.42 -1.28
N VAL A 139 22.32 24.31 -2.39
CA VAL A 139 21.77 23.91 -3.69
C VAL A 139 21.09 22.54 -3.63
N ASN A 140 21.68 21.58 -2.89
CA ASN A 140 21.12 20.24 -2.71
C ASN A 140 19.88 20.25 -1.80
N VAL A 141 19.85 21.13 -0.78
CA VAL A 141 18.68 21.32 0.10
C VAL A 141 17.52 21.98 -0.63
N LEU A 142 17.78 23.05 -1.38
CA LEU A 142 16.78 23.71 -2.23
C LEU A 142 16.25 22.77 -3.32
N TYR A 143 17.12 21.97 -3.93
CA TYR A 143 16.73 20.97 -4.91
C TYR A 143 15.80 19.90 -4.30
N LEU A 144 16.14 19.39 -3.12
CA LEU A 144 15.31 18.41 -2.39
C LEU A 144 13.93 18.99 -2.04
N LEU A 145 13.88 20.24 -1.54
CA LEU A 145 12.63 20.93 -1.22
C LEU A 145 11.78 21.17 -2.46
N PHE A 146 12.39 21.64 -3.55
CA PHE A 146 11.71 21.85 -4.82
C PHE A 146 11.10 20.56 -5.36
N PHE A 147 11.88 19.47 -5.35
CA PHE A 147 11.40 18.16 -5.77
C PHE A 147 10.23 17.68 -4.90
N ASN A 148 10.33 17.83 -3.58
CA ASN A 148 9.24 17.45 -2.69
C ASN A 148 7.98 18.30 -2.94
N VAL A 149 8.10 19.62 -3.10
CA VAL A 149 6.95 20.49 -3.44
C VAL A 149 6.28 20.03 -4.75
N MET A 150 7.07 19.73 -5.79
CA MET A 150 6.52 19.22 -7.05
C MET A 150 5.81 17.87 -6.88
N LEU A 151 6.39 16.96 -6.09
CA LEU A 151 5.79 15.68 -5.76
C LEU A 151 4.48 15.85 -4.97
N GLN A 152 4.44 16.75 -3.98
CA GLN A 152 3.23 17.00 -3.19
C GLN A 152 2.12 17.64 -4.03
N ILE A 153 2.46 18.58 -4.93
CA ILE A 153 1.48 19.15 -5.87
C ILE A 153 0.90 18.06 -6.76
N PHE A 154 1.75 17.19 -7.32
CA PHE A 154 1.30 16.08 -8.15
C PHE A 154 0.40 15.11 -7.38
N LEU A 155 0.82 14.67 -6.19
CA LEU A 155 0.02 13.77 -5.35
C LEU A 155 -1.32 14.38 -4.95
N SER A 156 -1.34 15.67 -4.65
CA SER A 156 -2.55 16.37 -4.29
C SER A 156 -3.54 16.49 -5.46
N GLN A 157 -3.05 16.75 -6.67
CA GLN A 157 -3.89 16.74 -7.88
C GLN A 157 -4.49 15.36 -8.16
N VAL A 158 -3.70 14.30 -8.00
CA VAL A 158 -4.20 12.92 -8.15
C VAL A 158 -5.24 12.61 -7.06
N PHE A 159 -5.01 13.03 -5.81
CA PHE A 159 -5.97 12.87 -4.73
C PHE A 159 -7.29 13.61 -5.00
N ASP A 160 -7.23 14.87 -5.44
CA ASP A 160 -8.39 15.65 -5.82
C ASP A 160 -9.22 14.97 -6.93
N PHE A 161 -8.54 14.43 -7.95
CA PHE A 161 -9.20 13.68 -9.02
C PHE A 161 -9.93 12.44 -8.49
N LEU A 162 -9.28 11.67 -7.62
CA LEU A 162 -9.87 10.47 -7.01
C LEU A 162 -11.07 10.82 -6.12
N GLN A 163 -10.98 11.92 -5.36
CA GLN A 163 -12.03 12.34 -4.44
C GLN A 163 -13.29 12.82 -5.17
N VAL A 164 -13.14 13.50 -6.31
CA VAL A 164 -14.28 13.85 -7.18
C VAL A 164 -14.98 12.59 -7.67
N CYS A 165 -14.21 11.57 -8.06
CA CYS A 165 -14.77 10.31 -8.54
C CYS A 165 -15.53 9.53 -7.45
N THR A 166 -15.21 9.73 -6.16
CA THR A 166 -15.82 8.99 -5.05
C THR A 166 -16.98 9.73 -4.37
N THR A 167 -16.93 11.07 -4.28
CA THR A 167 -17.84 11.84 -3.42
C THR A 167 -18.75 12.84 -4.12
N ASN A 168 -18.64 13.02 -5.44
CA ASN A 168 -19.41 13.99 -6.23
C ASN A 168 -19.38 15.44 -5.70
N HIS A 169 -18.58 15.74 -4.67
CA HIS A 169 -18.49 17.04 -4.00
C HIS A 169 -17.04 17.49 -3.89
N SER A 170 -16.79 18.71 -4.36
CA SER A 170 -15.48 19.29 -4.62
C SER A 170 -14.96 20.13 -3.45
N ASN A 171 -14.35 19.52 -2.43
CA ASN A 171 -13.69 20.27 -1.34
C ASN A 171 -12.21 20.62 -1.62
N HIS A 172 -11.88 20.93 -2.88
CA HIS A 172 -10.51 20.97 -3.44
C HIS A 172 -9.47 21.82 -2.71
N LYS A 173 -9.85 23.00 -2.18
CA LYS A 173 -8.85 23.97 -1.73
C LYS A 173 -8.18 23.59 -0.41
N VAL A 174 -8.90 22.91 0.47
CA VAL A 174 -8.41 22.58 1.81
C VAL A 174 -7.43 21.40 1.77
N PHE A 175 -7.59 20.48 0.82
CA PHE A 175 -6.71 19.31 0.68
C PHE A 175 -5.35 19.66 0.13
N ASN A 176 -5.29 20.50 -0.92
CA ASN A 176 -4.04 20.97 -1.49
C ASN A 176 -3.13 21.62 -0.44
N LEU A 177 -3.71 22.28 0.56
CA LEU A 177 -2.96 22.82 1.68
C LEU A 177 -2.42 21.72 2.62
N GLY A 178 -3.16 20.64 2.86
CA GLY A 178 -2.71 19.51 3.68
C GLY A 178 -1.44 18.83 3.15
N PHE A 179 -1.32 18.68 1.82
CA PHE A 179 -0.15 18.06 1.19
C PHE A 179 1.07 19.00 1.15
N ILE A 180 0.86 20.29 0.90
CA ILE A 180 1.95 21.25 0.67
C ILE A 180 2.43 21.91 1.97
N MET A 181 1.55 22.15 2.95
CA MET A 181 1.90 22.88 4.18
C MET A 181 3.08 22.31 4.97
N PRO A 182 3.28 20.98 5.11
CA PRO A 182 4.46 20.46 5.81
C PRO A 182 5.77 20.99 5.21
N THR A 183 5.82 21.12 3.88
CA THR A 183 7.01 21.62 3.16
C THR A 183 7.21 23.13 3.28
N ILE A 184 6.13 23.91 3.33
CA ILE A 184 6.20 25.37 3.53
C ILE A 184 6.69 25.68 4.95
N ILE A 185 6.18 24.97 5.94
CA ILE A 185 6.55 25.17 7.35
C ILE A 185 8.01 24.74 7.59
N ALA A 186 8.51 23.76 6.84
CA ALA A 186 9.91 23.37 6.82
C ALA A 186 10.86 24.50 6.37
N LEU A 187 10.35 25.46 5.59
CA LEU A 187 11.13 26.60 5.11
C LEU A 187 11.34 27.67 6.19
N ILE A 188 10.55 27.65 7.26
CA ILE A 188 10.62 28.62 8.35
C ILE A 188 11.72 28.20 9.32
N PRO A 189 12.82 28.98 9.46
CA PRO A 189 13.90 28.66 10.38
C PRO A 189 13.38 28.63 11.83
N GLY A 190 13.69 27.56 12.58
CA GLY A 190 13.32 27.42 13.99
C GLY A 190 12.02 26.65 14.27
N SER A 191 11.36 26.11 13.24
CA SER A 191 10.13 25.30 13.41
C SER A 191 10.40 23.82 13.76
N HIS A 192 11.66 23.39 13.85
CA HIS A 192 12.07 21.98 13.93
C HIS A 192 11.40 21.16 15.03
N ALA A 193 11.17 21.74 16.21
CA ALA A 193 10.50 21.07 17.32
C ALA A 193 9.02 20.74 17.02
N PHE A 194 8.38 21.50 16.12
CA PHE A 194 6.96 21.36 15.77
C PHE A 194 6.74 20.75 14.39
N LEU A 195 7.78 20.55 13.57
CA LEU A 195 7.61 20.04 12.20
C LEU A 195 6.98 18.65 12.13
N ASN A 196 7.41 17.75 13.02
CA ASN A 196 6.89 16.38 13.03
C ASN A 196 5.41 16.34 13.47
N THR A 197 5.05 17.09 14.52
CA THR A 197 3.66 17.16 15.00
C THR A 197 2.73 17.82 13.99
N VAL A 198 3.21 18.85 13.30
CA VAL A 198 2.46 19.56 12.26
C VAL A 198 2.27 18.68 11.01
N SER A 199 3.31 17.95 10.58
CA SER A 199 3.21 16.98 9.47
C SER A 199 2.18 15.88 9.76
N VAL A 200 2.19 15.33 10.97
CA VAL A 200 1.18 14.35 11.41
C VAL A 200 -0.22 14.95 11.41
N LEU A 201 -0.40 16.16 11.95
CA LEU A 201 -1.71 16.81 11.99
C LEU A 201 -2.27 17.11 10.59
N LEU A 202 -1.42 17.57 9.68
CA LEU A 202 -1.81 17.91 8.30
C LEU A 202 -2.17 16.68 7.47
N THR A 203 -1.57 15.52 7.75
CA THR A 203 -1.87 14.25 7.08
C THR A 203 -3.09 13.54 7.67
N LEU A 204 -3.43 13.79 8.94
CA LEU A 204 -4.68 13.33 9.55
C LEU A 204 -5.92 13.99 8.92
N LEU A 205 -5.80 15.22 8.41
CA LEU A 205 -6.91 15.95 7.81
C LEU A 205 -7.52 15.24 6.57
N PRO A 206 -6.76 14.88 5.51
CA PRO A 206 -7.31 14.10 4.40
C PRO A 206 -7.80 12.72 4.86
N MET A 207 -7.10 12.06 5.79
CA MET A 207 -7.55 10.77 6.36
C MET A 207 -8.92 10.86 7.04
N PHE A 208 -9.16 11.91 7.82
CA PHE A 208 -10.44 12.10 8.52
C PHE A 208 -11.60 12.25 7.53
N ILE A 209 -11.38 12.94 6.41
CA ILE A 209 -12.41 13.14 5.40
C ILE A 209 -12.67 11.84 4.63
N MET A 210 -11.64 11.07 4.32
CA MET A 210 -11.79 9.71 3.80
C MET A 210 -12.62 8.83 4.74
N LEU A 211 -12.34 8.90 6.05
CA LEU A 211 -13.09 8.16 7.06
C LEU A 211 -14.55 8.62 7.13
N LYS A 212 -14.80 9.94 7.09
CA LYS A 212 -16.17 10.50 7.02
C LYS A 212 -16.93 9.97 5.80
N THR A 213 -16.30 9.92 4.64
CA THR A 213 -16.91 9.37 3.42
C THR A 213 -17.28 7.90 3.58
N LEU A 214 -16.41 7.08 4.18
CA LEU A 214 -16.72 5.68 4.46
C LEU A 214 -17.89 5.54 5.44
N LEU A 215 -17.92 6.35 6.49
CA LEU A 215 -18.99 6.34 7.48
C LEU A 215 -20.34 6.73 6.86
N LEU A 216 -20.38 7.74 5.98
CA LEU A 216 -21.60 8.12 5.26
C LEU A 216 -22.09 7.01 4.33
N ASN A 217 -21.17 6.23 3.76
CA ASN A 217 -21.49 5.10 2.89
C ASN A 217 -21.73 3.78 3.65
N ILE A 218 -21.72 3.77 4.98
CA ILE A 218 -21.86 2.50 5.73
C ILE A 218 -23.22 1.83 5.49
N PHE A 219 -24.30 2.62 5.38
CA PHE A 219 -25.63 2.09 5.12
C PHE A 219 -25.75 1.46 3.74
N THR A 220 -25.13 2.05 2.71
CA THR A 220 -25.14 1.49 1.35
C THR A 220 -24.31 0.21 1.28
N ILE A 221 -23.22 0.13 2.05
CA ILE A 221 -22.42 -1.08 2.19
C ILE A 221 -23.22 -2.20 2.85
N ILE A 222 -23.91 -1.92 3.97
CA ILE A 222 -24.76 -2.90 4.67
C ILE A 222 -25.87 -3.41 3.75
N ASP A 223 -26.55 -2.51 3.05
CA ASP A 223 -27.61 -2.86 2.11
C ASP A 223 -27.09 -3.79 0.99
N LEU A 224 -25.91 -3.49 0.46
CA LEU A 224 -25.24 -4.34 -0.54
C LEU A 224 -24.92 -5.75 -0.02
N PHE A 225 -24.47 -5.87 1.23
CA PHE A 225 -24.24 -7.18 1.85
C PHE A 225 -25.54 -7.95 2.05
N CYS A 226 -26.60 -7.29 2.54
CA CYS A 226 -27.91 -7.90 2.71
C CYS A 226 -28.49 -8.39 1.38
N HIS A 227 -28.39 -7.57 0.32
CA HIS A 227 -28.83 -7.95 -1.02
C HIS A 227 -28.00 -9.11 -1.59
N GLY A 228 -26.67 -9.08 -1.43
CA GLY A 228 -25.79 -10.17 -1.85
C GLY A 228 -26.11 -11.50 -1.16
N TYR A 229 -26.32 -11.46 0.16
CA TYR A 229 -26.70 -12.64 0.95
C TYR A 229 -28.06 -13.20 0.53
N ASN A 230 -29.06 -12.33 0.38
CA ASN A 230 -30.40 -12.74 -0.05
C ASN A 230 -30.37 -13.34 -1.47
N HIS A 231 -29.57 -12.78 -2.38
CA HIS A 231 -29.39 -13.32 -3.72
C HIS A 231 -28.79 -14.73 -3.70
N ILE A 232 -27.72 -14.95 -2.93
CA ILE A 232 -27.10 -16.27 -2.78
C ILE A 232 -28.10 -17.27 -2.18
N ARG A 233 -28.79 -16.88 -1.09
CA ARG A 233 -29.77 -17.73 -0.41
C ARG A 233 -30.92 -18.12 -1.32
N LEU A 234 -31.50 -17.17 -2.06
CA LEU A 234 -32.59 -17.45 -3.00
C LEU A 234 -32.12 -18.34 -4.15
N THR A 235 -30.89 -18.14 -4.63
CA THR A 235 -30.33 -18.96 -5.71
C THR A 235 -30.10 -20.39 -5.25
N ILE A 236 -29.57 -20.62 -4.04
CA ILE A 236 -29.37 -21.97 -3.47
C ILE A 236 -30.72 -22.67 -3.19
N ASN A 237 -31.73 -21.92 -2.74
CA ASN A 237 -33.03 -22.51 -2.43
C ASN A 237 -33.82 -22.86 -3.70
N ASN A 238 -33.66 -22.09 -4.78
CA ASN A 238 -34.41 -22.28 -6.02
C ASN A 238 -33.64 -23.08 -7.09
N TYR A 239 -32.32 -23.11 -7.00
CA TYR A 239 -31.42 -23.80 -7.92
C TYR A 239 -30.35 -24.57 -7.14
N GLU A 240 -29.83 -25.64 -7.73
CA GLU A 240 -28.68 -26.33 -7.17
C GLU A 240 -27.43 -25.43 -7.14
N ILE A 241 -26.52 -25.72 -6.20
CA ILE A 241 -25.24 -25.00 -6.01
C ILE A 241 -24.43 -24.95 -7.32
N ASN A 242 -24.53 -25.99 -8.16
CA ASN A 242 -23.84 -26.04 -9.44
C ASN A 242 -24.29 -24.90 -10.38
N ASN A 243 -25.59 -24.58 -10.39
CA ASN A 243 -26.11 -23.51 -11.23
C ASN A 243 -25.65 -22.13 -10.72
N LEU A 244 -25.55 -21.96 -9.39
CA LEU A 244 -24.97 -20.75 -8.79
C LEU A 244 -23.53 -20.54 -9.24
N ILE A 245 -22.71 -21.59 -9.21
CA ILE A 245 -21.32 -21.53 -9.68
C ILE A 245 -21.28 -21.15 -11.16
N MET A 246 -22.10 -21.76 -12.01
CA MET A 246 -22.12 -21.46 -13.44
C MET A 246 -22.55 -20.01 -13.73
N ILE A 247 -23.57 -19.51 -13.03
CA ILE A 247 -24.03 -18.12 -13.13
C ILE A 247 -22.92 -17.16 -12.70
N GLU A 248 -22.31 -17.37 -11.54
CA GLU A 248 -21.23 -16.53 -11.04
C GLU A 248 -19.97 -16.61 -11.90
N TRP A 249 -19.64 -17.79 -12.42
CA TRP A 249 -18.51 -18.01 -13.31
C TRP A 249 -18.64 -17.20 -14.61
N SER A 250 -19.85 -17.17 -15.17
CA SER A 250 -20.18 -16.35 -16.34
C SER A 250 -20.22 -14.85 -16.00
N ARG A 251 -20.88 -14.46 -14.91
CA ARG A 251 -21.00 -13.07 -14.45
C ARG A 251 -19.63 -12.44 -14.20
N LEU A 252 -18.71 -13.21 -13.63
CA LEU A 252 -17.39 -12.73 -13.26
C LEU A 252 -16.37 -12.77 -14.41
N ASN A 253 -16.72 -13.39 -15.54
CA ASN A 253 -15.79 -13.67 -16.65
C ASN A 253 -14.48 -14.33 -16.18
N ILE A 254 -14.58 -15.32 -15.27
CA ILE A 254 -13.42 -15.96 -14.64
C ILE A 254 -12.37 -16.44 -15.66
N PRO A 255 -12.71 -17.00 -16.83
CA PRO A 255 -11.72 -17.38 -17.85
C PRO A 255 -10.91 -16.21 -18.42
N SER A 256 -11.49 -15.01 -18.49
CA SER A 256 -10.77 -13.79 -18.90
C SER A 256 -9.79 -13.37 -17.80
N VAL A 257 -10.27 -13.28 -16.56
CA VAL A 257 -9.45 -12.89 -15.41
C VAL A 257 -8.29 -13.86 -15.20
N LEU A 258 -8.53 -15.16 -15.34
CA LEU A 258 -7.50 -16.20 -15.18
C LEU A 258 -6.43 -16.11 -16.28
N ARG A 259 -6.81 -15.81 -17.53
CA ARG A 259 -5.83 -15.57 -18.61
C ARG A 259 -4.92 -14.39 -18.29
N ILE A 260 -5.46 -13.30 -17.73
CA ILE A 260 -4.66 -12.14 -17.32
C ILE A 260 -3.77 -12.50 -16.14
N PHE A 261 -4.29 -13.24 -15.16
CA PHE A 261 -3.49 -13.72 -14.03
C PHE A 261 -2.28 -14.55 -14.49
N TRP A 262 -2.48 -15.50 -15.41
CA TRP A 262 -1.39 -16.29 -15.97
C TRP A 262 -0.42 -15.42 -16.77
N ALA A 263 -0.92 -14.49 -17.60
CA ALA A 263 -0.07 -13.55 -18.33
C ALA A 263 0.80 -12.71 -17.38
N MET A 264 0.25 -12.23 -16.26
CA MET A 264 0.98 -11.49 -15.23
C MET A 264 2.01 -12.36 -14.50
N ARG A 265 1.71 -13.63 -14.21
CA ARG A 265 2.69 -14.58 -13.63
C ARG A 265 3.87 -14.81 -14.58
N VAL A 266 3.59 -15.02 -15.87
CA VAL A 266 4.64 -15.16 -16.90
C VAL A 266 5.47 -13.89 -16.97
N LEU A 267 4.85 -12.72 -17.00
CA LEU A 267 5.54 -11.43 -17.03
C LEU A 267 6.44 -11.24 -15.79
N LYS A 268 5.96 -11.57 -14.59
CA LYS A 268 6.74 -11.51 -13.35
C LYS A 268 7.99 -12.38 -13.43
N GLN A 269 7.86 -13.61 -13.92
CA GLN A 269 9.03 -14.48 -14.07
C GLN A 269 9.98 -13.96 -15.16
N MET A 270 9.46 -13.46 -16.28
CA MET A 270 10.30 -12.87 -17.33
C MET A 270 11.10 -11.69 -16.78
N ALA A 271 10.49 -10.82 -15.97
CA ALA A 271 11.18 -9.73 -15.31
C ALA A 271 12.25 -10.22 -14.31
N TYR A 272 11.97 -11.27 -13.54
CA TYR A 272 12.94 -11.89 -12.62
C TYR A 272 14.14 -12.50 -13.35
N LEU A 273 13.88 -13.16 -14.48
CA LEU A 273 14.93 -13.73 -15.33
C LEU A 273 15.73 -12.68 -16.10
N LEU A 274 15.16 -11.49 -16.34
CA LEU A 274 15.87 -10.37 -16.96
C LEU A 274 16.80 -9.67 -15.97
N THR A 275 16.42 -9.59 -14.69
CA THR A 275 17.25 -9.01 -13.62
C THR A 275 18.34 -9.96 -13.15
N GLN A 276 18.09 -11.27 -13.19
CA GLN A 276 19.16 -12.27 -13.06
C GLN A 276 19.96 -12.31 -14.36
N LYS A 277 21.23 -11.92 -14.30
CA LYS A 277 22.17 -11.81 -15.43
C LYS A 277 22.48 -13.13 -16.16
N GLU A 278 21.72 -14.20 -15.91
CA GLU A 278 21.97 -15.57 -16.37
C GLU A 278 21.48 -15.85 -17.79
N ILE A 279 20.64 -15.00 -18.39
CA ILE A 279 20.09 -15.28 -19.73
C ILE A 279 20.44 -14.17 -20.71
N LYS A 280 21.71 -14.16 -21.15
CA LYS A 280 22.10 -13.44 -22.37
C LYS A 280 21.86 -14.25 -23.65
N ASN A 281 21.66 -15.58 -23.57
CA ASN A 281 21.75 -16.47 -24.74
C ASN A 281 20.61 -17.49 -24.94
N GLU A 282 19.53 -17.51 -24.14
CA GLU A 282 18.37 -18.38 -24.44
C GLU A 282 17.21 -17.61 -25.08
N THR A 283 16.62 -18.19 -26.13
CA THR A 283 15.48 -17.63 -26.85
C THR A 283 14.27 -17.49 -25.90
N LEU A 284 13.62 -16.33 -25.90
CA LEU A 284 12.41 -16.01 -25.11
C LEU A 284 11.32 -17.11 -25.20
N PHE A 285 11.24 -17.81 -26.35
CA PHE A 285 10.32 -18.92 -26.56
C PHE A 285 10.55 -20.13 -25.64
N LYS A 286 11.82 -20.48 -25.36
CA LYS A 286 12.20 -21.59 -24.49
C LYS A 286 11.85 -21.27 -23.03
N VAL A 287 11.99 -20.00 -22.64
CA VAL A 287 11.59 -19.48 -21.33
C VAL A 287 10.07 -19.50 -21.15
N VAL A 288 9.30 -19.06 -22.15
CA VAL A 288 7.82 -19.12 -22.13
C VAL A 288 7.33 -20.58 -22.07
N LYS A 289 7.96 -21.50 -22.82
CA LYS A 289 7.62 -22.93 -22.78
C LYS A 289 7.91 -23.54 -21.40
N TYR A 290 9.09 -23.28 -20.83
CA TYR A 290 9.44 -23.71 -19.47
C TYR A 290 8.46 -23.15 -18.43
N LEU A 291 8.02 -21.91 -18.61
CA LEU A 291 7.06 -21.26 -17.73
C LEU A 291 5.64 -21.82 -17.80
N LEU A 292 5.16 -22.17 -18.99
CA LEU A 292 3.87 -22.83 -19.16
C LEU A 292 3.87 -24.23 -18.51
N ILE A 293 4.98 -24.96 -18.62
CA ILE A 293 5.11 -26.30 -18.04
C ILE A 293 5.19 -26.24 -16.51
N LYS A 294 6.01 -25.34 -15.95
CA LYS A 294 6.19 -25.24 -14.50
C LYS A 294 5.03 -24.53 -13.80
N GLY A 295 4.35 -23.61 -14.48
CA GLY A 295 3.13 -22.95 -13.99
C GLY A 295 1.95 -23.90 -13.87
N CYS A 296 1.92 -25.01 -14.61
CA CYS A 296 0.86 -26.01 -14.56
C CYS A 296 1.01 -27.02 -13.40
N ASN A 297 2.19 -27.07 -12.75
CA ASN A 297 2.51 -27.97 -11.64
C ASN A 297 2.38 -27.31 -10.25
N THR A 298 1.85 -26.08 -10.18
CA THR A 298 1.48 -25.39 -8.92
C THR A 298 -0.02 -25.15 -8.92
#